data_AF-A0A3G7U9R8-F1
#
_entry.id   AF-A0A3G7U9R8-F1
#
_cell.length_a   1.000
_cell.length_b   1.000
_cell.length_c   1.000
_cell.angle_alpha   90.00
_cell.angle_beta   90.00
_cell.angle_gamma   90.00
#
_symmetry.space_group_name_H-M   'P 1'
#
loop_
_entity.id
_entity.type
_entity.pdbx_description
1 polymer ?
#
loop_
_entity_poly.entity_id
_entity_poly.type
_entity_poly.pdbx_seq_one_letter_code
_entity_poly.pdbx_strand_id
1 'polypeptide(L)'
;MQISVPRNLFPLAADARRSVLLGGGIGVTPMIAMAYALHAAGQIFELHYCGRERGRSAFLAELTSAPFAAQVFTHFDDEGPEQKLDLATVLGKGEAGVHMYTCGPAGFMDWVIQGARDQGYTDAHIHKEYFQVDVDSSGGSFEVVAARIGKTVQVTGGQSILAALAKVGIKIEISCEQGVCGLCLCDVLEGEPDHRDVYLTDDEKAGNDQILVCCSRAKSKNLVLDS
;
A
#
# COMPACT_ATOMS: atom_id res chain seq x y z
N MET A 1 21.19 -10.73 -7.31
CA MET A 1 20.13 -9.76 -6.93
C MET A 1 20.27 -8.57 -7.86
N GLN A 2 19.27 -8.30 -8.70
CA GLN A 2 19.18 -7.07 -9.48
C GLN A 2 18.27 -6.10 -8.72
N ILE A 3 18.71 -4.85 -8.55
CA ILE A 3 17.97 -3.80 -7.82
C ILE A 3 17.62 -2.72 -8.84
N SER A 4 16.35 -2.35 -8.94
CA SER A 4 15.89 -1.27 -9.81
C SER A 4 16.17 0.11 -9.20
N VAL A 5 15.96 1.18 -9.99
CA VAL A 5 16.02 2.54 -9.45
C VAL A 5 14.87 2.79 -8.46
N PRO A 6 15.12 3.45 -7.32
CA PRO A 6 14.09 3.74 -6.35
C PRO A 6 13.04 4.69 -6.95
N ARG A 7 11.76 4.35 -6.80
CA ARG A 7 10.63 5.20 -7.13
C ARG A 7 9.98 5.63 -5.82
N ASN A 8 9.82 6.95 -5.63
CA ASN A 8 9.12 7.47 -4.46
C ASN A 8 7.66 7.73 -4.81
N LEU A 9 6.76 6.82 -4.41
CA LEU A 9 5.32 6.96 -4.57
C LEU A 9 4.64 7.53 -3.31
N PHE A 10 5.42 7.87 -2.29
CA PHE A 10 4.95 8.36 -1.01
C PHE A 10 5.81 9.56 -0.55
N PRO A 11 5.81 10.67 -1.30
CA PRO A 11 6.65 11.82 -0.99
C PRO A 11 6.10 12.64 0.19
N LEU A 12 6.99 13.32 0.91
CA LEU A 12 6.62 14.36 1.86
C LEU A 12 6.10 15.60 1.12
N ALA A 13 4.99 16.16 1.59
CA ALA A 13 4.44 17.41 1.11
C ALA A 13 5.38 18.59 1.44
N ALA A 14 5.70 19.39 0.43
CA ALA A 14 6.67 20.48 0.55
C ALA A 14 6.16 21.67 1.37
N ASP A 15 4.84 21.81 1.51
CA ASP A 15 4.14 22.90 2.20
C ASP A 15 3.71 22.55 3.64
N ALA A 16 4.10 21.37 4.15
CA ALA A 16 3.77 20.96 5.50
C ALA A 16 4.46 21.84 6.56
N ARG A 17 3.65 22.45 7.43
CA ARG A 17 4.10 23.12 8.67
C ARG A 17 4.36 22.12 9.80
N ARG A 18 3.58 21.03 9.85
CA ARG A 18 3.74 19.89 10.78
C ARG A 18 3.38 18.59 10.07
N SER A 19 4.18 17.55 10.28
CA SER A 19 3.91 16.21 9.75
C SER A 19 3.67 15.21 10.87
N VAL A 20 2.58 14.44 10.81
CA VAL A 20 2.29 13.35 11.74
C VAL A 20 2.46 12.03 11.00
N LEU A 21 3.44 11.23 11.41
CA LEU A 21 3.81 9.97 10.77
C LEU A 21 3.28 8.80 11.59
N LEU A 22 2.42 7.95 11.02
CA LEU A 22 1.78 6.82 11.71
C LEU A 22 2.13 5.49 11.03
N GLY A 23 3.03 4.73 11.66
CA GLY A 23 3.47 3.44 11.14
C GLY A 23 2.85 2.27 11.91
N GLY A 24 2.20 1.33 11.22
CA GLY A 24 1.70 0.09 11.78
C GLY A 24 2.58 -1.11 11.41
N GLY A 25 3.16 -1.79 12.40
CA GLY A 25 4.03 -2.96 12.16
C GLY A 25 5.23 -2.61 11.26
N ILE A 26 5.40 -3.33 10.14
CA ILE A 26 6.51 -3.04 9.21
C ILE A 26 6.32 -1.74 8.41
N GLY A 27 5.10 -1.21 8.36
CA GLY A 27 4.78 0.08 7.74
C GLY A 27 5.46 1.28 8.43
N VAL A 28 6.14 1.06 9.56
CA VAL A 28 7.05 2.04 10.17
C VAL A 28 8.25 2.38 9.28
N THR A 29 8.64 1.50 8.35
CA THR A 29 9.86 1.69 7.53
C THR A 29 9.86 2.96 6.68
N PRO A 30 8.83 3.28 5.85
CA PRO A 30 8.78 4.57 5.17
C PRO A 30 8.69 5.75 6.16
N MET A 31 8.03 5.57 7.30
CA MET A 31 7.92 6.61 8.32
C MET A 31 9.27 6.96 8.95
N ILE A 32 10.14 5.98 9.17
CA ILE A 32 11.51 6.21 9.64
C ILE A 32 12.30 7.03 8.63
N ALA A 33 12.22 6.67 7.34
CA ALA A 33 12.90 7.42 6.29
C ALA A 33 12.41 8.87 6.21
N MET A 34 11.09 9.09 6.31
CA MET A 34 10.50 10.42 6.39
C MET A 34 10.97 11.20 7.63
N ALA A 35 11.00 10.57 8.81
CA ALA A 35 11.47 11.20 10.04
C ALA A 35 12.92 11.70 9.92
N TYR A 36 13.82 10.90 9.32
CA TYR A 36 15.19 11.34 9.02
C TYR A 36 15.23 12.55 8.08
N ALA A 37 14.41 12.55 7.02
CA ALA A 37 14.36 13.66 6.07
C ALA A 37 13.82 14.95 6.72
N LEU A 38 12.74 14.86 7.49
CA LEU A 38 12.14 15.97 8.22
C LEU A 38 13.09 16.54 9.27
N HIS A 39 13.76 15.66 10.03
CA HIS A 39 14.77 16.07 11.01
C HIS A 39 15.94 16.81 10.35
N ALA A 40 16.48 16.28 9.25
CA ALA A 40 17.56 16.92 8.50
C ALA A 40 17.14 18.30 7.94
N ALA A 41 15.86 18.47 7.60
CA ALA A 41 15.29 19.72 7.15
C ALA A 41 14.88 20.68 8.30
N GLY A 42 14.99 20.25 9.56
CA GLY A 42 14.54 21.03 10.72
C GLY A 42 13.02 21.26 10.77
N GLN A 43 12.23 20.41 10.10
CA GLN A 43 10.78 20.51 10.06
C GLN A 43 10.15 19.88 11.31
N ILE A 44 8.95 20.35 11.68
CA ILE A 44 8.23 19.86 12.84
C ILE A 44 7.51 18.57 12.48
N PHE A 45 7.76 17.51 13.25
CA PHE A 45 7.08 16.24 13.05
C PHE A 45 7.01 15.40 14.33
N GLU A 46 6.12 14.41 14.29
CA GLU A 46 6.00 13.35 15.28
C GLU A 46 5.90 12.01 14.56
N LEU A 47 6.52 10.97 15.12
CA LEU A 47 6.49 9.60 14.62
C LEU A 47 5.80 8.70 15.64
N HIS A 48 4.65 8.13 15.27
CA HIS A 48 3.88 7.19 16.07
C HIS A 48 4.04 5.78 15.50
N TYR A 49 4.74 4.91 16.24
CA TYR A 49 4.95 3.52 15.87
C TYR A 49 4.01 2.60 16.64
N CYS A 50 3.08 1.97 15.92
CA CYS A 50 2.07 1.07 16.47
C CYS A 50 2.41 -0.40 16.17
N GLY A 51 2.20 -1.30 17.12
CA GLY A 51 2.41 -2.73 16.94
C GLY A 51 1.64 -3.59 17.93
N ARG A 52 1.61 -4.91 17.70
CA ARG A 52 0.94 -5.86 18.61
C ARG A 52 1.73 -6.14 19.88
N GLU A 53 3.02 -6.41 19.70
CA GLU A 53 3.92 -6.80 20.78
C GLU A 53 5.22 -6.00 20.69
N ARG A 54 5.60 -5.30 21.76
CA ARG A 54 6.85 -4.53 21.77
C ARG A 54 8.06 -5.41 21.49
N GLY A 55 8.11 -6.59 22.11
CA GLY A 55 9.24 -7.53 21.98
C GLY A 55 9.42 -8.13 20.58
N ARG A 56 8.43 -8.01 19.70
CA ARG A 56 8.48 -8.50 18.31
C ARG A 56 8.59 -7.38 17.28
N SER A 57 8.61 -6.14 17.73
CA SER A 57 8.60 -4.96 16.86
C SER A 57 10.02 -4.59 16.43
N ALA A 58 10.20 -4.31 15.14
CA ALA A 58 11.50 -4.00 14.56
C ALA A 58 11.89 -2.54 14.83
N PHE A 59 13.18 -2.22 14.64
CA PHE A 59 13.71 -0.84 14.66
C PHE A 59 13.62 -0.08 15.99
N LEU A 60 13.24 -0.72 17.11
CA LEU A 60 13.08 -0.02 18.39
C LEU A 60 14.40 0.54 18.93
N ALA A 61 15.49 -0.21 18.80
CA ALA A 61 16.81 0.24 19.26
C ALA A 61 17.32 1.42 18.40
N GLU A 62 17.10 1.33 17.10
CA GLU A 62 17.42 2.36 16.11
C GLU A 62 16.62 3.64 16.35
N LEU A 63 15.32 3.51 16.61
CA LEU A 63 14.45 4.65 16.92
C LEU A 63 14.82 5.32 18.24
N THR A 64 15.17 4.52 19.26
CA THR A 64 15.59 5.04 20.57
C THR A 64 16.93 5.78 20.48
N SER A 65 17.80 5.39 19.54
CA SER A 65 19.12 6.02 19.33
C SER A 65 19.13 7.10 18.23
N ALA A 66 17.99 7.32 17.55
CA ALA A 66 17.87 8.30 16.50
C ALA A 66 18.04 9.73 17.05
N PRO A 67 18.58 10.68 16.24
CA PRO A 67 18.76 12.07 16.67
C PRO A 67 17.42 12.79 16.95
N PHE A 68 16.31 12.21 16.52
CA PHE A 68 14.95 12.67 16.74
C PHE A 68 14.16 11.76 17.71
N ALA A 69 14.83 10.97 18.55
CA ALA A 69 14.16 10.03 19.47
C ALA A 69 13.07 10.71 20.34
N ALA A 70 13.23 11.99 20.68
CA ALA A 70 12.24 12.77 21.43
C ALA A 70 10.95 13.08 20.64
N GLN A 71 10.93 12.86 19.32
CA GLN A 71 9.75 12.96 18.46
C GLN A 71 9.12 11.59 18.17
N VAL A 72 9.65 10.51 18.75
CA VAL A 72 9.16 9.14 18.54
C VAL A 72 8.30 8.68 19.71
N PHE A 73 7.10 8.22 19.39
CA PHE A 73 6.12 7.68 20.31
C PHE A 73 5.77 6.26 19.89
N THR A 74 5.67 5.35 20.84
CA THR A 74 5.35 3.94 20.57
C THR A 74 4.02 3.57 21.19
N HIS A 75 3.27 2.69 20.53
CA HIS A 75 1.95 2.25 20.94
C HIS A 75 1.83 0.74 20.73
N PHE A 76 1.90 -0.04 21.80
CA PHE A 76 1.82 -1.51 21.73
C PHE A 76 0.59 -2.06 22.44
N ASP A 77 -0.12 -2.98 21.77
CA ASP A 77 -1.34 -3.59 22.30
C ASP A 77 -1.10 -4.46 23.55
N ASP A 78 0.12 -4.98 23.73
CA ASP A 78 0.54 -5.78 24.89
C ASP A 78 1.01 -4.93 26.09
N GLU A 79 0.94 -3.61 25.99
CA GLU A 79 1.27 -2.66 27.07
C GLU A 79 0.00 -2.04 27.70
N GLY A 80 0.20 -1.19 28.71
CA GLY A 80 -0.89 -0.59 29.48
C GLY A 80 -1.78 0.37 28.67
N PRO A 81 -3.00 0.69 29.16
CA PRO A 81 -3.93 1.59 28.47
C PRO A 81 -3.35 2.96 28.08
N GLU A 82 -2.37 3.45 28.83
CA GLU A 82 -1.64 4.69 28.59
C GLU A 82 -0.79 4.68 27.31
N GLN A 83 -0.45 3.50 26.79
CA GLN A 83 0.27 3.33 25.53
C GLN A 83 -0.67 3.29 24.32
N LYS A 84 -1.99 3.25 24.53
CA LYS A 84 -2.94 3.25 23.41
C LYS A 84 -2.88 4.58 22.67
N LEU A 85 -2.84 4.48 21.34
CA LEU A 85 -2.86 5.65 20.48
C LEU A 85 -4.22 6.33 20.54
N ASP A 86 -4.24 7.57 21.03
CA ASP A 86 -5.38 8.48 20.93
C ASP A 86 -5.22 9.37 19.68
N LEU A 87 -5.91 8.99 18.60
CA LEU A 87 -5.86 9.71 17.33
C LEU A 87 -6.36 11.15 17.45
N ALA A 88 -7.40 11.41 18.25
CA ALA A 88 -7.95 12.76 18.36
C ALA A 88 -6.93 13.71 19.00
N THR A 89 -6.24 13.24 20.02
CA THR A 89 -5.17 14.00 20.69
C THR A 89 -3.94 14.17 19.79
N VAL A 90 -3.48 13.11 19.13
CA VAL A 90 -2.27 13.12 18.30
C VAL A 90 -2.44 13.97 17.05
N LEU A 91 -3.53 13.75 16.31
CA LEU A 91 -3.82 14.50 15.09
C LEU A 91 -4.21 15.94 15.44
N GLY A 92 -5.04 16.12 16.47
CA GLY A 92 -5.70 17.39 16.72
C GLY A 92 -6.61 17.76 15.56
N LYS A 93 -7.04 19.02 15.51
CA LYS A 93 -7.91 19.51 14.43
C LYS A 93 -7.16 19.57 13.10
N GLY A 94 -7.84 19.15 12.02
CA GLY A 94 -7.38 19.33 10.65
C GLY A 94 -7.22 20.81 10.31
N GLU A 95 -5.98 21.23 10.11
CA GLU A 95 -5.61 22.60 9.77
C GLU A 95 -4.77 22.64 8.50
N ALA A 96 -4.75 23.79 7.82
CA ALA A 96 -3.92 23.98 6.64
C ALA A 96 -2.42 23.77 6.97
N GLY A 97 -1.73 22.94 6.18
CA GLY A 97 -0.31 22.64 6.39
C GLY A 97 -0.03 21.66 7.54
N VAL A 98 -1.03 20.96 8.09
CA VAL A 98 -0.80 19.78 8.93
C VAL A 98 -1.08 18.54 8.11
N HIS A 99 -0.06 17.72 7.87
CA HIS A 99 -0.15 16.55 7.00
C HIS A 99 0.01 15.28 7.82
N MET A 100 -0.86 14.31 7.57
CA MET A 100 -0.79 12.98 8.17
C MET A 100 -0.29 11.97 7.12
N TYR A 101 0.64 11.11 7.51
CA TYR A 101 1.16 10.02 6.69
C TYR A 101 0.90 8.70 7.40
N THR A 102 0.38 7.70 6.71
CA THR A 102 0.15 6.38 7.30
C THR A 102 0.58 5.23 6.39
N CYS A 103 1.15 4.19 6.99
CA CYS A 103 1.46 2.92 6.32
C CYS A 103 1.38 1.79 7.35
N GLY A 104 0.70 0.70 7.01
CA GLY A 104 0.52 -0.44 7.91
C GLY A 104 -0.48 -1.46 7.38
N PRO A 105 -1.02 -2.35 8.24
CA PRO A 105 -2.12 -3.24 7.88
C PRO A 105 -3.39 -2.47 7.48
N ALA A 106 -4.21 -3.02 6.57
CA ALA A 106 -5.40 -2.35 6.03
C ALA A 106 -6.33 -1.79 7.12
N GLY A 107 -6.72 -2.62 8.09
CA GLY A 107 -7.60 -2.18 9.19
C GLY A 107 -7.02 -1.07 10.07
N PHE A 108 -5.68 -1.02 10.22
CA PHE A 108 -5.02 0.09 10.92
C PHE A 108 -5.08 1.37 10.09
N MET A 109 -4.76 1.30 8.81
CA MET A 109 -4.79 2.47 7.93
C MET A 109 -6.21 3.04 7.79
N ASP A 110 -7.21 2.18 7.61
CA ASP A 110 -8.62 2.60 7.52
C ASP A 110 -9.06 3.33 8.79
N TRP A 111 -8.70 2.80 9.96
CA TRP A 111 -8.97 3.43 11.24
C TRP A 111 -8.29 4.81 11.40
N VAL A 112 -7.00 4.91 11.05
CA VAL A 112 -6.23 6.17 11.09
C VAL A 112 -6.80 7.22 10.12
N ILE A 113 -7.10 6.81 8.89
CA ILE A 113 -7.66 7.69 7.84
C ILE A 113 -9.03 8.21 8.26
N GLN A 114 -9.89 7.34 8.79
CA GLN A 114 -11.19 7.76 9.28
C GLN A 114 -11.05 8.73 10.46
N GLY A 115 -10.17 8.43 11.41
CA GLY A 115 -9.89 9.32 12.53
C GLY A 115 -9.42 10.72 12.10
N ALA A 116 -8.56 10.79 11.07
CA ALA A 116 -8.14 12.08 10.50
C ALA A 116 -9.29 12.85 9.86
N ARG A 117 -10.17 12.17 9.11
CA ARG A 117 -11.37 12.78 8.53
C ARG A 117 -12.31 13.31 9.61
N ASP A 118 -12.49 12.56 10.70
CA ASP A 118 -13.31 12.97 11.84
C ASP A 118 -12.74 14.23 12.52
N GLN A 119 -11.42 14.42 12.47
CA GLN A 119 -10.76 15.64 12.92
C GLN A 119 -10.80 16.80 11.90
N GLY A 120 -11.34 16.58 10.71
CA GLY A 120 -11.48 17.60 9.66
C GLY A 120 -10.32 17.70 8.68
N TYR A 121 -9.45 16.69 8.59
CA TYR A 121 -8.42 16.64 7.55
C TYR A 121 -9.06 16.44 6.17
N THR A 122 -8.59 17.21 5.20
CA THR A 122 -8.93 17.01 3.78
C THR A 122 -8.09 15.88 3.19
N ASP A 123 -8.58 15.22 2.13
CA ASP A 123 -7.82 14.14 1.47
C ASP A 123 -6.43 14.59 0.99
N ALA A 124 -6.24 15.87 0.62
CA ALA A 124 -4.92 16.41 0.25
C ALA A 124 -3.88 16.45 1.39
N HIS A 125 -4.33 16.36 2.64
CA HIS A 125 -3.48 16.32 3.84
C HIS A 125 -3.38 14.91 4.44
N ILE A 126 -4.00 13.91 3.80
CA ILE A 126 -3.97 12.50 4.21
C ILE A 126 -3.17 11.73 3.16
N HIS A 127 -1.96 11.32 3.53
CA HIS A 127 -1.03 10.60 2.67
C HIS A 127 -0.94 9.15 3.15
N LYS A 128 -0.97 8.19 2.22
CA LYS A 128 -0.95 6.76 2.58
C LYS A 128 -0.17 5.92 1.59
N GLU A 129 0.48 4.87 2.10
CA GLU A 129 1.09 3.81 1.30
C GLU A 129 0.67 2.45 1.86
N TYR A 130 0.15 1.59 1.00
CA TYR A 130 -0.21 0.22 1.38
C TYR A 130 1.02 -0.67 1.18
N PHE A 131 1.55 -1.25 2.27
CA PHE A 131 2.73 -2.14 2.19
C PHE A 131 2.39 -3.51 1.58
N GLN A 132 1.16 -3.95 1.78
CA GLN A 132 0.57 -5.13 1.15
C GLN A 132 -0.93 -4.87 0.99
N VAL A 133 -1.38 -4.60 -0.22
CA VAL A 133 -2.70 -5.13 -0.60
C VAL A 133 -2.47 -6.63 -0.69
N ASP A 134 -2.93 -7.39 0.31
CA ASP A 134 -3.12 -8.83 0.11
C ASP A 134 -4.00 -8.94 -1.12
N VAL A 135 -3.39 -9.33 -2.23
CA VAL A 135 -4.12 -9.60 -3.45
C VAL A 135 -5.05 -10.74 -3.08
N ASP A 136 -6.33 -10.41 -2.92
CA ASP A 136 -7.34 -11.42 -2.77
C ASP A 136 -7.22 -12.31 -4.01
N SER A 137 -6.76 -13.53 -3.79
CA SER A 137 -6.60 -14.55 -4.81
C SER A 137 -7.65 -15.66 -4.62
N SER A 138 -8.61 -15.44 -3.71
CA SER A 138 -9.77 -16.30 -3.55
C SER A 138 -10.66 -16.25 -4.79
N GLY A 139 -11.37 -17.34 -5.04
CA GLY A 139 -12.23 -17.50 -6.21
C GLY A 139 -11.96 -18.80 -6.97
N GLY A 140 -12.83 -19.08 -7.94
CA GLY A 140 -12.73 -20.26 -8.79
C GLY A 140 -11.52 -20.23 -9.71
N SER A 141 -11.25 -21.39 -10.33
CA SER A 141 -10.26 -21.51 -11.39
C SER A 141 -10.83 -21.03 -12.74
N PHE A 142 -10.00 -20.38 -13.55
CA PHE A 142 -10.34 -19.92 -14.90
C PHE A 142 -9.15 -20.11 -15.84
N GLU A 143 -9.39 -20.10 -17.14
CA GLU A 143 -8.34 -20.18 -18.16
C GLU A 143 -7.94 -18.79 -18.65
N VAL A 144 -6.66 -18.62 -18.93
CA VAL A 144 -6.12 -17.42 -19.56
C VAL A 144 -5.39 -17.82 -20.84
N VAL A 145 -5.78 -17.23 -21.96
CA VAL A 145 -5.13 -17.39 -23.25
C VAL A 145 -4.23 -16.18 -23.50
N ALA A 146 -2.93 -16.41 -23.64
CA ALA A 146 -1.97 -15.42 -24.09
C ALA A 146 -1.96 -15.39 -25.63
N ALA A 147 -2.67 -14.42 -26.21
CA ALA A 147 -3.01 -14.41 -27.63
C ALA A 147 -1.78 -14.32 -28.54
N ARG A 148 -0.73 -13.59 -28.14
CA ARG A 148 0.45 -13.38 -28.99
C ARG A 148 1.24 -14.65 -29.22
N ILE A 149 1.21 -15.57 -28.25
CA ILE A 149 1.96 -16.82 -28.30
C ILE A 149 1.06 -18.06 -28.41
N GLY A 150 -0.27 -17.87 -28.40
CA GLY A 150 -1.26 -18.95 -28.53
C GLY A 150 -1.19 -19.99 -27.40
N LYS A 151 -0.79 -19.60 -26.19
CA LYS A 151 -0.72 -20.50 -25.03
C LYS A 151 -1.88 -20.27 -24.09
N THR A 152 -2.43 -21.35 -23.55
CA THR A 152 -3.46 -21.32 -22.51
C THR A 152 -2.87 -21.78 -21.19
N VAL A 153 -3.20 -21.06 -20.11
CA VAL A 153 -2.84 -21.42 -18.74
C VAL A 153 -4.06 -21.49 -17.85
N GLN A 154 -4.07 -22.46 -16.94
CA GLN A 154 -5.05 -22.50 -15.86
C GLN A 154 -4.57 -21.62 -14.70
N VAL A 155 -5.42 -20.70 -14.26
CA VAL A 155 -5.24 -19.96 -13.01
C VAL A 155 -6.05 -20.66 -11.93
N THR A 156 -5.41 -21.14 -10.86
CA THR A 156 -6.09 -21.78 -9.73
C THR A 156 -6.56 -20.77 -8.68
N GLY A 157 -7.37 -21.21 -7.71
CA GLY A 157 -7.59 -20.43 -6.49
C GLY A 157 -6.26 -20.22 -5.75
N GLY A 158 -6.06 -19.04 -5.17
CA GLY A 158 -4.81 -18.67 -4.50
C GLY A 158 -3.66 -18.26 -5.43
N GLN A 159 -3.89 -18.21 -6.75
CA GLN A 159 -2.87 -17.88 -7.76
C GLN A 159 -3.28 -16.65 -8.57
N SER A 160 -2.36 -15.72 -8.81
CA SER A 160 -2.56 -14.58 -9.73
C SER A 160 -2.38 -14.99 -11.19
N ILE A 161 -2.94 -14.21 -12.11
CA ILE A 161 -2.77 -14.40 -13.56
C ILE A 161 -1.28 -14.28 -13.91
N LEU A 162 -0.60 -13.27 -13.37
CA LEU A 162 0.84 -13.08 -13.49
C LEU A 162 1.64 -14.36 -13.17
N ALA A 163 1.37 -14.98 -12.02
CA ALA A 163 2.07 -16.18 -11.60
C ALA A 163 1.76 -17.39 -12.50
N ALA A 164 0.57 -17.46 -13.11
CA ALA A 164 0.23 -18.51 -14.07
C ALA A 164 0.95 -18.31 -15.42
N LEU A 165 0.97 -17.09 -15.94
CA LEU A 165 1.66 -16.74 -17.18
C LEU A 165 3.18 -16.96 -17.08
N ALA A 166 3.78 -16.65 -15.92
CA ALA A 166 5.19 -16.88 -15.65
C ALA A 166 5.59 -18.37 -15.78
N LYS A 167 4.71 -19.31 -15.40
CA LYS A 167 4.98 -20.76 -15.51
C LYS A 167 5.14 -21.25 -16.94
N VAL A 168 4.56 -20.55 -17.92
CA VAL A 168 4.68 -20.88 -19.34
C VAL A 168 5.68 -20.00 -20.09
N GLY A 169 6.48 -19.22 -19.33
CA GLY A 169 7.58 -18.40 -19.85
C GLY A 169 7.17 -17.02 -20.34
N ILE A 170 5.93 -16.58 -20.10
CA ILE A 170 5.50 -15.21 -20.40
C ILE A 170 5.98 -14.31 -19.26
N LYS A 171 6.70 -13.25 -19.61
CA LYS A 171 7.18 -12.25 -18.66
C LYS A 171 6.41 -10.95 -18.87
N ILE A 172 5.66 -10.57 -17.86
CA ILE A 172 5.00 -9.26 -17.77
C ILE A 172 5.86 -8.36 -16.88
N GLU A 173 5.99 -7.10 -17.24
CA GLU A 173 6.70 -6.13 -16.41
C GLU A 173 5.92 -5.88 -15.11
N ILE A 174 6.64 -5.86 -13.98
CA ILE A 174 6.04 -5.78 -12.65
C ILE A 174 6.87 -4.90 -11.72
N SER A 175 6.19 -4.30 -10.74
CA SER A 175 6.83 -3.46 -9.71
C SER A 175 6.16 -3.64 -8.35
N CYS A 176 4.90 -3.21 -8.17
CA CYS A 176 4.26 -3.27 -6.85
C CYS A 176 3.63 -4.63 -6.53
N GLU A 177 3.20 -5.38 -7.55
CA GLU A 177 2.40 -6.61 -7.42
C GLU A 177 1.10 -6.49 -6.58
N GLN A 178 0.60 -5.26 -6.42
CA GLN A 178 -0.52 -4.93 -5.54
C GLN A 178 -1.67 -4.20 -6.26
N GLY A 179 -1.63 -4.11 -7.59
CA GLY A 179 -2.67 -3.41 -8.35
C GLY A 179 -2.67 -1.88 -8.20
N VAL A 180 -1.54 -1.29 -7.83
CA VAL A 180 -1.42 0.17 -7.58
C VAL A 180 -0.62 0.88 -8.68
N CYS A 181 0.45 0.26 -9.20
CA CYS A 181 1.42 0.97 -10.05
C CYS A 181 1.11 0.94 -11.56
N GLY A 182 0.12 0.18 -12.01
CA GLY A 182 -0.22 0.04 -13.43
C GLY A 182 0.75 -0.79 -14.29
N LEU A 183 1.96 -1.10 -13.84
CA LEU A 183 2.98 -1.74 -14.69
C LEU A 183 2.59 -3.14 -15.22
N CYS A 184 1.76 -3.86 -14.47
CA CYS A 184 1.27 -5.20 -14.83
C CYS A 184 0.00 -5.17 -15.71
N LEU A 185 -0.29 -4.05 -16.39
CA LEU A 185 -1.46 -3.88 -17.25
C LEU A 185 -1.33 -4.73 -18.53
N CYS A 186 -2.41 -5.41 -18.87
CA CYS A 186 -2.57 -6.15 -20.12
C CYS A 186 -3.92 -5.80 -20.74
N ASP A 187 -3.98 -5.74 -22.07
CA ASP A 187 -5.25 -5.58 -22.77
C ASP A 187 -6.01 -6.91 -22.78
N VAL A 188 -7.33 -6.81 -22.61
CA VAL A 188 -8.28 -7.94 -22.62
C VAL A 188 -8.97 -7.95 -23.98
N LEU A 189 -8.77 -9.04 -24.71
CA LEU A 189 -9.36 -9.25 -26.04
C LEU A 189 -10.71 -9.98 -25.95
N GLU A 190 -10.91 -10.80 -24.92
CA GLU A 190 -12.17 -11.52 -24.68
C GLU A 190 -12.34 -11.89 -23.19
N GLY A 191 -13.58 -11.84 -22.72
CA GLY A 191 -14.00 -12.24 -21.38
C GLY A 191 -14.27 -11.06 -20.43
N GLU A 192 -14.62 -11.34 -19.18
CA GLU A 192 -14.98 -10.33 -18.18
C GLU A 192 -14.01 -10.40 -16.99
N PRO A 193 -13.12 -9.39 -16.82
CA PRO A 193 -12.27 -9.26 -15.65
C PRO A 193 -13.05 -9.14 -14.33
N ASP A 194 -12.44 -9.68 -13.27
CA ASP A 194 -12.77 -9.38 -11.89
C ASP A 194 -11.72 -8.41 -11.35
N HIS A 195 -11.99 -7.11 -11.48
CA HIS A 195 -11.07 -6.04 -11.12
C HIS A 195 -10.86 -5.96 -9.60
N ARG A 196 -9.62 -6.13 -9.17
CA ARG A 196 -9.19 -6.03 -7.76
C ARG A 196 -8.11 -4.97 -7.54
N ASP A 197 -7.80 -4.22 -8.58
CA ASP A 197 -6.84 -3.13 -8.55
C ASP A 197 -7.49 -1.82 -8.05
N VAL A 198 -6.63 -0.87 -7.66
CA VAL A 198 -7.01 0.51 -7.33
C VAL A 198 -6.38 1.52 -8.30
N TYR A 199 -5.88 1.02 -9.44
CA TYR A 199 -5.22 1.82 -10.46
C TYR A 199 -6.22 2.30 -11.52
N LEU A 200 -7.08 1.40 -12.01
CA LEU A 200 -8.11 1.74 -12.98
C LEU A 200 -9.28 2.45 -12.27
N THR A 201 -9.79 3.48 -12.94
CA THR A 201 -11.03 4.15 -12.58
C THR A 201 -12.23 3.23 -12.79
N ASP A 202 -13.36 3.57 -12.19
CA ASP A 202 -14.59 2.77 -12.35
C ASP A 202 -15.07 2.72 -13.81
N ASP A 203 -14.86 3.80 -14.58
CA ASP A 203 -15.20 3.86 -16.02
C ASP A 203 -14.28 2.96 -16.86
N GLU A 204 -12.97 2.94 -16.57
CA GLU A 204 -12.01 2.04 -17.24
C GLU A 204 -12.31 0.57 -16.91
N LYS A 205 -12.64 0.27 -15.64
CA LYS A 205 -13.05 -1.08 -15.21
C LYS A 205 -14.33 -1.54 -15.89
N ALA A 206 -15.28 -0.62 -16.14
CA ALA A 206 -16.51 -0.94 -16.85
C ALA A 206 -16.27 -1.30 -18.34
N GLY A 207 -15.15 -0.85 -18.91
CA GLY A 207 -14.75 -1.15 -20.29
C GLY A 207 -14.40 -2.61 -20.53
N ASN A 208 -13.91 -3.33 -19.51
CA ASN A 208 -13.45 -4.72 -19.58
C ASN A 208 -12.39 -4.99 -20.68
N ASP A 209 -11.70 -3.96 -21.16
CA ASP A 209 -10.69 -4.01 -22.22
C ASP A 209 -9.26 -4.02 -21.67
N GLN A 210 -9.08 -3.87 -20.36
CA GLN A 210 -7.78 -3.88 -19.70
C GLN A 210 -7.85 -4.61 -18.35
N ILE A 211 -6.71 -5.12 -17.88
CA ILE A 211 -6.61 -5.82 -16.60
C ILE A 211 -5.21 -5.72 -15.98
N LEU A 212 -5.13 -5.52 -14.67
CA LEU A 212 -3.89 -5.68 -13.91
C LEU A 212 -3.70 -7.13 -13.48
N VAL A 213 -2.86 -7.89 -14.20
CA VAL A 213 -2.70 -9.35 -14.03
C VAL A 213 -2.05 -9.78 -12.70
N CYS A 214 -1.46 -8.82 -11.98
CA CYS A 214 -0.85 -9.07 -10.69
C CYS A 214 -1.88 -9.22 -9.55
N CYS A 215 -3.09 -8.68 -9.71
CA CYS A 215 -4.10 -8.72 -8.65
C CYS A 215 -5.52 -9.14 -9.09
N SER A 216 -5.91 -8.81 -10.31
CA SER A 216 -7.26 -9.07 -10.82
C SER A 216 -7.45 -10.52 -11.23
N ARG A 217 -8.71 -10.97 -11.28
CA ARG A 217 -9.13 -12.33 -11.68
C ARG A 217 -10.10 -12.25 -12.87
N ALA A 218 -10.89 -13.31 -13.08
CA ALA A 218 -11.94 -13.37 -14.09
C ALA A 218 -13.29 -13.67 -13.42
N LYS A 219 -14.34 -13.01 -13.90
CA LYS A 219 -15.73 -13.44 -13.70
C LYS A 219 -16.14 -14.47 -14.75
N SER A 220 -15.61 -14.35 -15.96
CA SER A 220 -15.78 -15.34 -17.03
C SER A 220 -14.93 -16.60 -16.77
N LYS A 221 -15.28 -17.71 -17.42
CA LYS A 221 -14.49 -18.95 -17.34
C LYS A 221 -13.14 -18.84 -18.05
N ASN A 222 -13.07 -18.00 -19.08
CA ASN A 222 -11.89 -17.78 -19.91
C ASN A 222 -11.65 -16.27 -20.06
N LEU A 223 -10.38 -15.86 -20.05
CA LEU A 223 -9.90 -14.54 -20.48
C LEU A 223 -8.89 -14.69 -21.61
N VAL A 224 -8.97 -13.84 -22.63
CA VAL A 224 -7.95 -13.76 -23.68
C VAL A 224 -7.23 -12.43 -23.53
N LEU A 225 -5.90 -12.47 -23.38
CA LEU A 225 -5.06 -11.30 -23.13
C LEU A 225 -4.09 -11.07 -24.28
N ASP A 226 -3.84 -9.81 -24.62
CA ASP A 226 -2.80 -9.41 -25.58
C ASP A 226 -1.40 -9.44 -24.94
N SER A 227 -1.01 -10.63 -24.46
CA SER A 227 0.25 -10.92 -23.74
C SER A 227 1.09 -11.97 -24.43
#